data_AF-A0A3B8UM90-F1
#
_entry.id   AF-A0A3B8UM90-F1
#
_cell.length_a   1.000
_cell.length_b   1.000
_cell.length_c   1.000
_cell.angle_alpha   90.00
_cell.angle_beta   90.00
_cell.angle_gamma   90.00
#
_symmetry.space_group_name_H-M   'P 1'
#
loop_
_entity.id
_entity.type
_entity.pdbx_description
1 polymer ?
#
loop_
_entity_poly.entity_id
_entity_poly.type
_entity_poly.pdbx_seq_one_letter_code
_entity_poly.pdbx_strand_id
1 'polypeptide(L)'
;MDIKLIRNSEDAVFSSISNGLVLQMTDDNYRFLDFIGKKMYILNSTTNEKYEISPEIKKYNIADIQYAHNMHDYLFFVSAEQLTDARMDILLYRYSFDDNESSLVYRYPIDIIKHLEEV
;
A
#
# COMPACT_ATOMS: atom_id res chain seq x y z
N MET A 1 -7.46 -9.91 -29.33
CA MET A 1 -6.71 -9.24 -28.25
C MET A 1 -7.52 -8.01 -27.88
N ASP A 2 -8.20 -8.05 -26.75
CA ASP A 2 -8.95 -6.91 -26.22
C ASP A 2 -8.03 -6.10 -25.31
N ILE A 3 -7.66 -4.90 -25.74
CA ILE A 3 -6.83 -3.99 -24.96
C ILE A 3 -7.77 -3.06 -24.19
N LYS A 4 -7.78 -3.15 -22.86
CA LYS A 4 -8.45 -2.17 -21.99
C LYS A 4 -7.47 -1.08 -21.60
N LEU A 5 -7.70 0.15 -22.09
CA LEU A 5 -6.89 1.32 -21.75
C LEU A 5 -7.41 1.94 -20.45
N ILE A 6 -6.60 1.86 -19.39
CA ILE A 6 -6.82 2.62 -18.16
C ILE A 6 -6.04 3.93 -18.31
N ARG A 7 -6.73 5.07 -18.22
CA ARG A 7 -6.06 6.37 -18.21
C ARG A 7 -5.54 6.64 -16.80
N ASN A 8 -4.25 6.94 -16.69
CA ASN A 8 -3.74 7.63 -15.50
C ASN A 8 -4.48 8.97 -15.39
N SER A 9 -5.23 9.18 -14.31
CA SER A 9 -5.57 10.52 -13.86
C SER A 9 -4.37 11.12 -13.15
N GLU A 10 -4.22 12.44 -13.12
CA GLU A 10 -3.08 13.12 -12.48
C GLU A 10 -2.87 12.68 -11.01
N ASP A 11 -3.94 12.25 -10.34
CA ASP A 11 -3.94 11.88 -8.91
C ASP A 11 -3.82 10.38 -8.62
N ALA A 12 -3.68 9.52 -9.65
CA ALA A 12 -3.70 8.08 -9.46
C ALA A 12 -2.54 7.36 -10.18
N VAL A 13 -1.83 6.53 -9.43
CA VAL A 13 -0.79 5.63 -9.95
C VAL A 13 -1.41 4.24 -10.14
N PHE A 14 -1.21 3.67 -11.33
CA PHE A 14 -1.70 2.33 -11.65
C PHE A 14 -0.53 1.37 -11.89
N SER A 15 -0.63 0.17 -11.31
CA SER A 15 0.34 -0.90 -11.48
C SER A 15 -0.38 -2.19 -11.84
N SER A 16 0.13 -2.91 -12.85
CA SER A 16 -0.39 -4.24 -13.16
C SER A 16 -0.10 -5.20 -12.00
N ILE A 17 -1.10 -6.01 -11.66
CA ILE A 17 -0.92 -7.20 -10.84
C ILE A 17 -1.05 -8.41 -11.78
N SER A 18 -1.67 -9.51 -11.33
CA SER A 18 -1.92 -10.74 -12.06
C SER A 18 -3.36 -10.85 -12.57
N ASN A 19 -3.61 -11.71 -13.56
CA ASN A 19 -4.95 -12.18 -13.96
C ASN A 19 -5.97 -11.06 -14.26
N GLY A 20 -5.50 -9.95 -14.83
CA GLY A 20 -6.36 -8.79 -15.13
C GLY A 20 -6.71 -7.94 -13.91
N LEU A 21 -6.06 -8.13 -12.76
CA LEU A 21 -6.12 -7.21 -11.64
C LEU A 21 -5.13 -6.07 -11.82
N VAL A 22 -5.56 -4.87 -11.46
CA VAL A 22 -4.75 -3.64 -11.50
C VAL A 22 -4.83 -2.99 -10.13
N LEU A 23 -3.68 -2.64 -9.58
CA LEU A 23 -3.60 -1.82 -8.39
C LEU A 23 -3.78 -0.36 -8.80
N GLN A 24 -4.66 0.35 -8.10
CA GLN A 24 -4.77 1.80 -8.17
C GLN A 24 -4.39 2.38 -6.80
N MET A 25 -3.43 3.29 -6.78
CA MET A 25 -3.05 4.04 -5.60
C MET A 25 -3.37 5.53 -5.80
N THR A 26 -4.02 6.14 -4.82
CA THR A 26 -4.31 7.58 -4.79
C THR A 26 -3.92 8.17 -3.44
N ASP A 27 -3.72 9.48 -3.42
CA ASP A 27 -3.49 10.21 -2.17
C ASP A 27 -4.76 10.20 -1.32
N ASP A 28 -4.58 10.19 0.00
CA ASP A 28 -5.64 10.33 0.99
C ASP A 28 -5.41 11.59 1.84
N ASN A 29 -6.42 11.96 2.63
CA ASN A 29 -6.48 13.24 3.34
C ASN A 29 -5.79 13.22 4.71
N TYR A 30 -5.10 12.14 5.07
CA TYR A 30 -4.32 12.05 6.31
C TYR A 30 -2.83 12.02 6.02
N ARG A 31 -2.03 12.39 7.03
CA ARG A 31 -0.58 12.35 6.97
C ARG A 31 -0.02 11.68 8.22
N PHE A 32 1.17 11.12 8.09
CA PHE A 32 1.97 10.64 9.19
C PHE A 32 3.37 11.18 9.01
N LEU A 33 3.77 12.12 9.86
CA LEU A 33 4.95 12.95 9.64
C LEU A 33 4.88 13.58 8.23
N ASP A 34 5.93 13.43 7.42
CA ASP A 34 5.97 13.95 6.05
C ASP A 34 5.24 13.06 5.03
N PHE A 35 4.89 11.82 5.40
CA PHE A 35 4.26 10.86 4.49
C PHE A 35 2.77 11.14 4.31
N ILE A 36 2.36 11.32 3.06
CA ILE A 36 0.95 11.42 2.66
C ILE A 36 0.31 10.03 2.71
N GLY A 37 -0.86 9.95 3.33
CA GLY A 37 -1.68 8.73 3.35
C GLY A 37 -2.08 8.29 1.96
N LYS A 38 -2.28 6.99 1.77
CA LYS A 38 -2.67 6.41 0.48
C LYS A 38 -3.94 5.60 0.62
N LYS A 39 -4.80 5.69 -0.40
CA LYS A 39 -5.83 4.69 -0.66
C LYS A 39 -5.35 3.75 -1.74
N MET A 40 -5.60 2.47 -1.55
CA MET A 40 -5.19 1.41 -2.45
C MET A 40 -6.42 0.60 -2.85
N TYR A 41 -6.64 0.45 -4.14
CA TYR A 41 -7.78 -0.25 -4.70
C TYR A 41 -7.32 -1.34 -5.65
N ILE A 42 -8.02 -2.47 -5.65
CA ILE A 42 -7.90 -3.46 -6.71
C ILE A 42 -9.04 -3.25 -7.69
N LEU A 43 -8.67 -3.08 -8.95
CA LEU A 43 -9.58 -3.05 -10.08
C LEU A 43 -9.48 -4.38 -10.82
N ASN A 44 -10.60 -5.11 -10.90
CA ASN A 44 -10.70 -6.27 -11.75
C ASN A 44 -11.09 -5.81 -13.17
N SER A 45 -10.16 -5.89 -14.10
CA SER A 45 -10.40 -5.47 -15.48
C SER A 45 -11.34 -6.40 -16.23
N THR A 46 -11.60 -7.63 -15.76
CA THR A 46 -12.56 -8.55 -16.38
C THR A 46 -13.99 -8.23 -15.95
N THR A 47 -14.21 -8.07 -14.65
CA THR A 47 -15.55 -7.81 -14.07
C THR A 47 -15.90 -6.32 -13.95
N ASN A 48 -14.93 -5.42 -14.13
CA ASN A 48 -15.00 -3.98 -13.83
C ASN A 48 -15.30 -3.65 -12.37
N GLU A 49 -15.13 -4.60 -11.45
CA GLU A 49 -15.30 -4.36 -10.02
C GLU A 49 -14.07 -3.64 -9.43
N LYS A 50 -14.33 -2.76 -8.47
CA LYS A 50 -13.31 -2.02 -7.73
C LYS A 50 -13.59 -2.13 -6.24
N TYR A 51 -12.59 -2.49 -5.46
CA TYR A 51 -12.68 -2.54 -4.00
C TYR A 51 -11.43 -1.97 -3.34
N GLU A 52 -11.60 -1.42 -2.14
CA GLU A 52 -10.51 -0.86 -1.36
C GLU A 52 -9.83 -1.95 -0.55
N ILE A 53 -8.50 -1.98 -0.57
CA ILE A 53 -7.70 -2.91 0.21
C ILE A 53 -7.69 -2.44 1.66
N SER A 54 -8.18 -3.26 2.59
CA SER A 54 -8.17 -3.00 4.04
C SER A 54 -8.44 -1.54 4.42
N PRO A 55 -9.64 -0.99 4.12
CA PRO A 55 -9.98 0.42 4.36
C PRO A 55 -9.80 0.85 5.83
N GLU A 56 -9.81 -0.09 6.76
CA GLU A 56 -9.58 0.11 8.18
C GLU A 56 -8.10 0.37 8.56
N ILE A 57 -7.15 0.03 7.69
CA ILE A 57 -5.72 0.19 7.95
C ILE A 57 -5.20 1.41 7.17
N LYS A 58 -4.60 2.36 7.88
CA LYS A 58 -3.91 3.51 7.25
C LYS A 58 -2.68 3.02 6.47
N LYS A 59 -2.45 3.58 5.29
CA LYS A 59 -1.37 3.16 4.38
C LYS A 59 -0.56 4.37 3.98
N TYR A 60 0.73 4.16 3.80
CA TYR A 60 1.67 5.22 3.48
C TYR A 60 2.67 4.75 2.43
N ASN A 61 3.11 5.67 1.58
CA ASN A 61 4.17 5.39 0.62
C ASN A 61 5.55 5.58 1.28
N ILE A 62 5.88 4.71 2.25
CA ILE A 62 7.13 4.75 3.01
C ILE A 62 8.23 3.92 2.34
N ALA A 63 7.86 2.89 1.58
CA ALA A 63 8.80 1.97 0.94
C ALA A 63 8.37 1.66 -0.49
N ASP A 64 9.36 1.48 -1.37
CA ASP A 64 9.17 0.88 -2.69
C ASP A 64 9.21 -0.65 -2.57
N ILE A 65 8.16 -1.31 -3.04
CA ILE A 65 7.99 -2.77 -2.93
C ILE A 65 8.12 -3.37 -4.31
N GLN A 66 9.17 -4.18 -4.48
CA GLN A 66 9.45 -4.86 -5.74
C GLN A 66 9.22 -6.37 -5.57
N TYR A 67 8.38 -6.93 -6.44
CA TYR A 67 8.11 -8.36 -6.46
C TYR A 67 9.10 -9.05 -7.39
N ALA A 68 9.69 -10.15 -6.93
CA ALA A 68 10.61 -10.95 -7.74
C ALA A 68 9.91 -11.65 -8.92
N HIS A 69 8.60 -11.85 -8.82
CA HIS A 69 7.77 -12.46 -9.84
C HIS A 69 6.54 -11.61 -10.14
N ASN A 70 6.11 -11.61 -11.41
CA ASN A 70 4.97 -10.79 -11.87
C ASN A 70 3.60 -11.46 -11.61
N MET A 71 3.59 -12.69 -11.11
CA MET A 71 2.38 -13.42 -10.74
C MET A 71 2.43 -13.72 -9.25
N HIS A 72 1.57 -13.06 -8.50
CA HIS A 72 1.38 -13.25 -7.07
C HIS A 72 -0.10 -13.01 -6.74
N ASP A 73 -0.61 -13.80 -5.82
CA ASP A 73 -1.97 -13.77 -5.26
C ASP A 73 -2.07 -12.87 -4.01
N TYR A 74 -1.06 -12.03 -3.79
CA TYR A 74 -1.00 -11.12 -2.65
C TYR A 74 -0.44 -9.75 -3.00
N LEU A 75 -0.60 -8.77 -2.12
CA LEU A 75 0.03 -7.46 -2.20
C LEU A 75 0.61 -7.08 -0.84
N PHE A 76 1.82 -6.55 -0.82
CA PHE A 76 2.35 -5.85 0.35
C PHE A 76 1.99 -4.36 0.33
N PHE A 77 1.69 -3.82 1.50
CA PHE A 77 1.59 -2.39 1.73
C PHE A 77 2.12 -2.04 3.13
N VAL A 78 2.47 -0.76 3.31
CA VAL A 78 3.08 -0.28 4.54
C VAL A 78 2.10 0.61 5.30
N SER A 79 1.99 0.37 6.60
CA SER A 79 1.36 1.25 7.58
C SER A 79 2.42 1.79 8.55
N ALA A 80 2.07 2.82 9.31
CA ALA A 80 2.91 3.36 10.36
C ALA A 80 2.05 3.80 11.55
N GLU A 81 2.56 3.55 12.75
CA GLU A 81 1.89 3.90 14.00
C GLU A 81 2.88 4.58 14.94
N GLN A 82 2.48 5.72 15.50
CA GLN A 82 3.23 6.37 16.57
C GLN A 82 2.76 5.78 17.90
N LEU A 83 3.68 5.14 18.63
CA LEU A 83 3.38 4.54 19.92
C LEU A 83 3.58 5.55 21.05
N THR A 84 4.61 6.39 20.92
CA THR A 84 4.94 7.47 21.86
C THR A 84 5.60 8.62 21.09
N ASP A 85 5.89 9.73 21.76
CA ASP A 85 6.64 10.84 21.18
C ASP A 85 8.06 10.44 20.72
N ALA A 86 8.62 9.36 21.29
CA ALA A 86 9.98 8.90 21.03
C ALA A 86 10.06 7.63 20.16
N ARG A 87 8.93 7.00 19.84
CA ARG A 87 8.91 5.69 19.16
C ARG A 87 7.75 5.56 18.19
N MET A 88 8.07 5.13 16.98
CA MET A 88 7.10 4.71 15.97
C MET A 88 7.43 3.32 15.44
N ASP A 89 6.42 2.62 14.95
CA ASP A 89 6.60 1.34 14.27
C ASP A 89 6.17 1.49 12.80
N ILE A 90 7.01 1.01 11.88
CA ILE A 90 6.63 0.75 10.50
C ILE A 90 6.11 -0.68 10.41
N LEU A 91 4.94 -0.86 9.82
CA LEU A 91 4.22 -2.13 9.76
C LEU A 91 4.09 -2.59 8.31
N LEU A 92 4.63 -3.76 7.99
CA LEU A 92 4.49 -4.38 6.68
C LEU A 92 3.33 -5.37 6.72
N TYR A 93 2.29 -5.08 5.94
CA TYR A 93 1.14 -5.96 5.77
C TYR A 93 1.22 -6.71 4.44
N ARG A 94 0.73 -7.94 4.44
CA ARG A 94 0.42 -8.71 3.23
C ARG A 94 -1.09 -8.90 3.15
N TYR A 95 -1.66 -8.41 2.07
CA TYR A 95 -3.04 -8.63 1.66
C TYR A 95 -3.13 -9.85 0.75
N SER A 96 -4.00 -10.81 1.08
CA SER A 96 -4.31 -11.97 0.23
C SER A 96 -5.50 -11.66 -0.67
N PHE A 97 -5.39 -11.92 -1.98
CA PHE A 97 -6.51 -11.74 -2.91
C PHE A 97 -7.56 -12.86 -2.81
N ASP A 98 -7.16 -14.04 -2.33
CA ASP A 98 -8.06 -15.18 -2.20
C ASP A 98 -9.06 -14.98 -1.06
N ASP A 99 -8.56 -14.49 0.08
CA ASP A 99 -9.35 -14.33 1.30
C ASP A 99 -9.82 -12.88 1.51
N ASN A 100 -9.29 -11.94 0.74
CA ASN A 100 -9.49 -10.50 0.90
C ASN A 100 -9.10 -9.98 2.30
N GLU A 101 -8.10 -10.60 2.93
CA GLU A 101 -7.65 -10.26 4.28
C GLU A 101 -6.20 -9.75 4.31
N SER A 102 -5.93 -8.82 5.22
CA SER A 102 -4.58 -8.33 5.52
C SER A 102 -4.01 -9.00 6.76
N SER A 103 -2.76 -9.45 6.65
CA SER A 103 -1.98 -10.02 7.74
C SER A 103 -0.72 -9.18 7.99
N LEU A 104 -0.42 -8.88 9.26
CA LEU A 104 0.83 -8.22 9.61
C LEU A 104 1.97 -9.23 9.44
N VAL A 105 2.94 -8.93 8.58
CA VAL A 105 4.08 -9.80 8.29
C VAL A 105 5.30 -9.38 9.08
N TYR A 106 5.53 -8.07 9.21
CA TYR A 106 6.69 -7.56 9.93
C TYR A 106 6.40 -6.23 10.61
N ARG A 107 7.08 -6.01 11.74
CA ARG A 107 7.04 -4.78 12.52
C ARG A 107 8.46 -4.30 12.74
N TYR A 108 8.76 -3.11 12.22
CA TYR A 108 10.05 -2.47 12.34
C TYR A 108 9.96 -1.28 13.32
N PRO A 109 10.53 -1.39 14.53
CA PRO A 109 10.52 -0.29 15.49
C PRO A 109 11.58 0.76 15.15
N ILE A 110 11.23 2.03 15.28
CA ILE A 110 12.11 3.18 15.09
C ILE A 110 12.10 4.05 16.35
N ASP A 111 13.30 4.28 16.90
CA ASP A 111 13.54 5.26 17.97
C ASP A 111 13.77 6.64 17.35
N ILE A 112 12.83 7.58 17.55
CA ILE A 112 12.86 8.93 16.96
C ILE A 112 14.02 9.76 17.54
N ILE A 113 14.34 9.54 18.81
CA ILE A 113 15.39 10.29 19.53
C ILE A 113 16.78 10.06 18.92
N LYS A 114 17.08 8.84 18.45
CA LYS A 114 18.39 8.52 17.86
C LYS A 114 18.59 9.14 16.48
N HIS A 115 17.50 9.39 15.75
CA HIS A 115 17.58 9.91 14.38
C HIS A 115 17.83 11.42 14.30
N LEU A 116 17.62 12.16 15.40
CA LEU A 116 17.94 13.60 15.48
C LEU A 116 19.42 13.88 15.76
N GLU A 117 20.20 12.89 16.21
CA GLU A 117 21.64 13.05 16.47
C GLU A 117 22.51 12.76 15.23
N GLU A 118 21.92 12.24 14.14
CA GLU A 118 22.63 11.86 12.91
C GLU A 118 22.44 12.85 11.72
N VAL A 119 21.85 14.03 11.96
CA VAL A 119 21.65 15.10 10.95
C VAL A 119 22.53 16.31 11.23
#